data_AF-A0A5V8WJ13-F1
#
_entry.id   AF-A0A5V8WJ13-F1
#
_cell.length_a   1.000
_cell.length_b   1.000
_cell.length_c   1.000
_cell.angle_alpha   90.00
_cell.angle_beta   90.00
_cell.angle_gamma   90.00
#
_symmetry.space_group_name_H-M   'P 1'
#
loop_
_entity.id
_entity.type
_entity.pdbx_description
1 polymer ?
#
loop_
_entity_poly.entity_id
_entity_poly.type
_entity_poly.pdbx_seq_one_letter_code
_entity_poly.pdbx_strand_id
1 'polypeptide(L)'
;KSGDDALTLSGSNTYTGGTLISSGTLVANDVNALGTGDVTDNATLMLNTGGDFTNNIGGTGRVEKSGDDALTLSGSNTYTGGTLISGGTLVANDVNALGTGDITDNATLALNAVGDFDNAISGSGKV
;
A
#
# COMPACT_ATOMS: atom_id res chain seq x y z
N LYS A 1 -3.91 8.84 -12.37
CA LYS A 1 -5.33 8.45 -12.22
C LYS A 1 -6.12 9.63 -11.68
N SER A 2 -7.18 10.02 -12.37
CA SER A 2 -8.18 11.02 -11.95
C SER A 2 -9.60 10.50 -12.24
N GLY A 3 -10.65 11.23 -11.82
CA GLY A 3 -12.04 10.76 -11.80
C GLY A 3 -12.36 9.89 -10.58
N ASP A 4 -13.64 9.64 -10.33
CA ASP A 4 -14.11 8.95 -9.11
C ASP A 4 -14.07 7.42 -9.23
N ASP A 5 -14.04 6.91 -10.47
CA ASP A 5 -14.07 5.47 -10.75
C ASP A 5 -12.77 4.75 -10.36
N ALA A 6 -12.85 3.42 -10.33
CA ALA A 6 -11.68 2.56 -10.19
C ALA A 6 -10.98 2.32 -11.54
N LEU A 7 -9.64 2.39 -11.55
CA LEU A 7 -8.81 1.89 -12.65
C LEU A 7 -8.05 0.67 -12.17
N THR A 8 -8.12 -0.44 -12.89
CA THR A 8 -7.37 -1.66 -12.55
C THR A 8 -6.20 -1.86 -13.51
N LEU A 9 -5.01 -2.10 -12.96
CA LEU A 9 -3.81 -2.48 -13.69
C LEU A 9 -3.40 -3.90 -13.28
N SER A 10 -3.53 -4.84 -14.20
CA SER A 10 -3.31 -6.28 -13.95
C SER A 10 -2.05 -6.84 -14.61
N GLY A 11 -1.28 -6.03 -15.33
CA GLY A 11 -0.04 -6.44 -15.97
C GLY A 11 1.14 -5.70 -15.38
N SER A 12 2.30 -6.37 -15.36
CA SER A 12 3.57 -5.73 -15.06
C SER A 12 3.88 -4.60 -16.06
N ASN A 13 4.37 -3.49 -15.54
CA ASN A 13 4.84 -2.35 -16.32
C ASN A 13 6.32 -2.08 -16.02
N THR A 14 7.04 -1.55 -17.00
CA THR A 14 8.49 -1.25 -16.88
C THR A 14 8.81 0.24 -16.97
N TYR A 15 7.79 1.10 -16.85
CA TYR A 15 8.04 2.55 -16.86
C TYR A 15 8.72 2.97 -15.55
N THR A 16 9.56 3.99 -15.65
CA THR A 16 10.34 4.51 -14.52
C THR A 16 9.80 5.84 -14.00
N GLY A 17 8.88 6.47 -14.74
CA GLY A 17 8.18 7.68 -14.28
C GLY A 17 7.28 7.39 -13.08
N GLY A 18 7.03 8.41 -12.26
CA GLY A 18 6.14 8.28 -11.11
C GLY A 18 4.67 8.09 -11.48
N THR A 19 3.90 7.54 -10.55
CA THR A 19 2.44 7.39 -10.65
C THR A 19 1.75 8.42 -9.75
N LEU A 20 0.87 9.25 -10.31
CA LEU A 20 0.01 10.16 -9.55
C LEU A 20 -1.42 9.62 -9.49
N ILE A 21 -1.97 9.48 -8.28
CA ILE A 21 -3.39 9.17 -8.03
C ILE A 21 -4.00 10.41 -7.39
N SER A 22 -4.78 11.18 -8.17
CA SER A 22 -5.40 12.41 -7.69
C SER A 22 -6.80 12.21 -7.12
N SER A 23 -7.52 11.16 -7.56
CA SER A 23 -8.89 10.85 -7.15
C SER A 23 -9.30 9.41 -7.54
N GLY A 24 -10.35 8.91 -6.91
CA GLY A 24 -10.88 7.56 -7.12
C GLY A 24 -9.93 6.47 -6.60
N THR A 25 -10.02 5.28 -7.17
CA THR A 25 -9.20 4.13 -6.76
C THR A 25 -8.30 3.68 -7.91
N LEU A 26 -7.02 3.45 -7.62
CA LEU A 26 -6.13 2.68 -8.50
C LEU A 26 -5.93 1.30 -7.89
N VAL A 27 -6.33 0.26 -8.61
CA VAL A 27 -6.17 -1.15 -8.20
C VAL A 27 -4.97 -1.74 -8.94
N ALA A 28 -3.98 -2.22 -8.19
CA ALA A 28 -2.84 -2.98 -8.70
C ALA A 28 -3.06 -4.47 -8.42
N ASN A 29 -3.32 -5.24 -9.49
CA ASN A 29 -3.48 -6.70 -9.45
C ASN A 29 -2.19 -7.46 -9.79
N ASP A 30 -1.10 -6.74 -10.03
CA ASP A 30 0.26 -7.25 -10.23
C ASP A 30 1.20 -6.38 -9.40
N VAL A 31 2.18 -6.98 -8.72
CA VAL A 31 3.10 -6.26 -7.83
C VAL A 31 3.97 -5.24 -8.58
N ASN A 32 4.21 -5.47 -9.87
CA ASN A 32 4.95 -4.58 -10.76
C ASN A 32 4.03 -3.72 -11.64
N ALA A 33 2.74 -3.62 -11.31
CA ALA A 33 1.78 -2.86 -12.11
C ALA A 33 2.12 -1.37 -12.21
N LEU A 34 2.85 -0.82 -11.22
CA LEU A 34 3.16 0.60 -11.15
C LEU A 34 4.58 0.97 -11.61
N GLY A 35 5.26 0.07 -12.33
CA GLY A 35 6.63 0.31 -12.77
C GLY A 35 7.57 0.46 -11.57
N THR A 36 8.62 1.27 -11.73
CA THR A 36 9.65 1.45 -10.68
C THR A 36 9.71 2.87 -10.12
N GLY A 37 8.83 3.78 -10.56
CA GLY A 37 8.81 5.17 -10.10
C GLY A 37 8.06 5.33 -8.77
N ASP A 38 8.23 6.47 -8.11
CA ASP A 38 7.48 6.80 -6.89
C ASP A 38 5.98 6.90 -7.16
N VAL A 39 5.17 6.59 -6.14
CA VAL A 39 3.72 6.78 -6.15
C VAL A 39 3.35 7.97 -5.28
N THR A 40 2.72 8.98 -5.88
CA THR A 40 2.01 10.03 -5.14
C THR A 40 0.53 9.66 -5.07
N ASP A 41 0.09 9.12 -3.93
CA ASP A 41 -1.30 8.78 -3.68
C ASP A 41 -2.00 9.87 -2.86
N ASN A 42 -2.97 10.55 -3.46
CA ASN A 42 -3.86 11.51 -2.79
C ASN A 42 -5.30 11.00 -2.71
N ALA A 43 -5.55 9.71 -2.99
CA ALA A 43 -6.87 9.11 -2.95
C ALA A 43 -6.81 7.69 -2.37
N THR A 44 -6.91 6.65 -3.21
CA THR A 44 -6.76 5.26 -2.77
C THR A 44 -5.92 4.46 -3.74
N LEU A 45 -4.82 3.91 -3.22
CA LEU A 45 -4.05 2.84 -3.85
C LEU A 45 -4.46 1.49 -3.24
N MET A 46 -5.12 0.65 -4.02
CA MET A 46 -5.49 -0.71 -3.62
C MET A 46 -4.50 -1.72 -4.21
N LEU A 47 -3.77 -2.41 -3.34
CA LEU A 47 -2.82 -3.47 -3.66
C LEU A 47 -3.51 -4.83 -3.51
N ASN A 48 -4.01 -5.34 -4.63
CA ASN A 48 -4.69 -6.62 -4.74
C ASN A 48 -3.76 -7.65 -5.38
N THR A 49 -2.59 -7.83 -4.76
CA THR A 49 -1.50 -8.70 -5.22
C THR A 49 -0.71 -9.21 -4.02
N GLY A 50 0.13 -10.22 -4.24
CA GLY A 50 1.21 -10.61 -3.32
C GLY A 50 2.59 -10.22 -3.87
N GLY A 51 3.64 -10.49 -3.09
CA GLY A 51 5.03 -10.26 -3.48
C GLY A 51 5.69 -9.10 -2.73
N ASP A 52 6.70 -8.47 -3.33
CA ASP A 52 7.45 -7.35 -2.77
C ASP A 52 7.14 -6.06 -3.54
N PHE A 53 6.41 -5.15 -2.91
CA PHE A 53 6.08 -3.84 -3.47
C PHE A 53 7.14 -2.83 -3.05
N THR A 54 7.99 -2.44 -4.01
CA THR A 54 9.22 -1.69 -3.75
C THR A 54 9.12 -0.19 -4.03
N ASN A 55 8.05 0.27 -4.70
CA ASN A 55 7.86 1.69 -4.96
C ASN A 55 7.66 2.46 -3.65
N ASN A 56 8.26 3.65 -3.55
CA ASN A 56 7.97 4.57 -2.46
C ASN A 56 6.57 5.16 -2.65
N ILE A 57 5.79 5.24 -1.59
CA ILE A 57 4.45 5.82 -1.60
C ILE A 57 4.44 7.05 -0.69
N GLY A 58 4.01 8.19 -1.23
CA GLY A 58 3.77 9.41 -0.48
C GLY A 58 2.38 9.98 -0.77
N GLY A 59 2.05 11.09 -0.12
CA GLY A 59 0.79 11.81 -0.31
C GLY A 59 -0.22 11.61 0.82
N THR A 60 -1.43 12.14 0.64
CA THR A 60 -2.47 12.15 1.68
C THR A 60 -3.49 11.02 1.56
N GLY A 61 -3.32 10.16 0.54
CA GLY A 61 -4.21 9.03 0.25
C GLY A 61 -4.00 7.84 1.19
N ARG A 62 -4.87 6.85 1.02
CA ARG A 62 -4.88 5.62 1.79
C ARG A 62 -4.36 4.46 0.94
N VAL A 63 -3.46 3.67 1.53
CA VAL A 63 -3.07 2.37 1.00
C VAL A 63 -4.04 1.30 1.50
N GLU A 64 -4.54 0.47 0.60
CA GLU A 64 -5.39 -0.67 0.94
C GLU A 64 -4.76 -1.98 0.46
N LYS A 65 -4.51 -2.92 1.37
CA LYS A 65 -4.10 -4.29 1.07
C LYS A 65 -5.33 -5.20 1.07
N SER A 66 -5.75 -5.65 -0.12
CA SER A 66 -6.98 -6.42 -0.30
C SER A 66 -6.78 -7.83 -0.88
N GLY A 67 -5.64 -8.12 -1.50
CA GLY A 67 -5.39 -9.46 -2.08
C GLY A 67 -5.20 -10.55 -1.04
N ASP A 68 -5.44 -11.81 -1.39
CA ASP A 68 -5.35 -12.93 -0.44
C ASP A 68 -3.90 -13.29 -0.06
N ASP A 69 -2.95 -13.02 -0.97
CA ASP A 69 -1.54 -13.37 -0.78
C ASP A 69 -0.82 -12.42 0.20
N ALA A 70 0.36 -12.83 0.66
CA ALA A 70 1.24 -11.98 1.44
C ALA A 70 1.90 -10.91 0.55
N LEU A 71 1.83 -9.65 0.98
CA LEU A 71 2.51 -8.52 0.35
C LEU A 71 3.48 -7.90 1.34
N THR A 72 4.75 -7.81 0.97
CA THR A 72 5.73 -6.99 1.68
C THR A 72 5.71 -5.58 1.10
N LEU A 73 5.60 -4.59 1.97
CA LEU A 73 5.74 -3.20 1.59
C LEU A 73 7.16 -2.74 1.94
N SER A 74 8.03 -2.62 0.94
CA SER A 74 9.47 -2.37 1.13
C SER A 74 9.91 -0.96 0.75
N GLY A 75 9.03 -0.17 0.11
CA GLY A 75 9.30 1.23 -0.20
C GLY A 75 9.49 2.09 1.06
N SER A 76 10.20 3.22 0.90
CA SER A 76 10.29 4.25 1.94
C SER A 76 9.03 5.10 1.94
N ASN A 77 8.06 4.72 2.77
CA ASN A 77 6.71 5.27 2.69
C ASN A 77 6.50 6.48 3.59
N THR A 78 5.85 7.49 3.05
CA THR A 78 5.58 8.79 3.72
C THR A 78 4.11 9.20 3.62
N TYR A 79 3.23 8.32 3.12
CA TYR A 79 1.82 8.61 3.03
C TYR A 79 1.18 8.77 4.42
N THR A 80 0.19 9.65 4.50
CA THR A 80 -0.42 10.06 5.77
C THR A 80 -1.88 9.63 5.93
N GLY A 81 -2.54 9.17 4.86
CA GLY A 81 -3.96 8.78 4.90
C GLY A 81 -4.24 7.41 5.54
N GLY A 82 -3.20 6.72 6.00
CA GLY A 82 -3.29 5.45 6.72
C GLY A 82 -3.29 4.22 5.83
N THR A 83 -3.36 3.06 6.48
CA THR A 83 -3.34 1.74 5.84
C THR A 83 -4.57 0.94 6.24
N LEU A 84 -5.30 0.41 5.25
CA LEU A 84 -6.37 -0.56 5.47
C LEU A 84 -5.90 -1.95 5.02
N ILE A 85 -6.00 -2.94 5.89
CA ILE A 85 -5.72 -4.35 5.55
C ILE A 85 -7.06 -5.08 5.55
N SER A 86 -7.63 -5.25 4.36
CA SER A 86 -8.93 -5.91 4.16
C SER A 86 -8.79 -7.38 3.76
N GLY A 87 -7.60 -7.82 3.32
CA GLY A 87 -7.35 -9.21 2.93
C GLY A 87 -5.87 -9.64 2.99
N GLY A 88 -5.64 -10.94 3.14
CA GLY A 88 -4.33 -11.57 3.14
C GLY A 88 -3.41 -11.12 4.29
N THR A 89 -2.11 -11.02 4.00
CA THR A 89 -1.10 -10.54 4.95
C THR A 89 -0.37 -9.32 4.40
N LEU A 90 -0.26 -8.27 5.20
CA LEU A 90 0.67 -7.16 4.95
C LEU A 90 1.92 -7.35 5.83
N VAL A 91 3.09 -7.34 5.21
CA VAL A 91 4.37 -7.50 5.90
C VAL A 91 5.13 -6.17 5.89
N ALA A 92 5.55 -5.73 7.07
CA ALA A 92 6.42 -4.57 7.27
C ALA A 92 7.77 -5.02 7.85
N ASN A 93 8.83 -4.93 7.05
CA ASN A 93 10.19 -5.29 7.45
C ASN A 93 11.01 -4.07 7.94
N ASP A 94 10.47 -2.86 7.81
CA ASP A 94 11.03 -1.60 8.32
C ASP A 94 9.96 -0.85 9.11
N VAL A 95 10.34 -0.12 10.17
CA VAL A 95 9.40 0.65 11.00
C VAL A 95 8.71 1.78 10.23
N ASN A 96 9.33 2.27 9.15
CA ASN A 96 8.79 3.32 8.28
C ASN A 96 8.05 2.77 7.06
N ALA A 97 7.88 1.44 6.95
CA ALA A 97 7.24 0.82 5.80
C ALA A 97 5.75 1.18 5.65
N LEU A 98 5.07 1.59 6.73
CA LEU A 98 3.59 1.73 6.74
C LEU A 98 3.11 3.19 6.72
N GLY A 99 3.99 4.14 6.39
CA GLY A 99 3.68 5.57 6.46
C GLY A 99 3.41 6.02 7.90
N THR A 100 2.76 7.17 8.07
CA THR A 100 2.53 7.78 9.39
C THR A 100 1.06 7.79 9.83
N GLY A 101 0.14 7.37 8.97
CA GLY A 101 -1.28 7.31 9.29
C GLY A 101 -1.67 6.06 10.08
N ASP A 102 -2.89 6.05 10.61
CA ASP A 102 -3.44 4.90 11.36
C ASP A 102 -3.55 3.64 10.49
N ILE A 103 -3.48 2.49 11.15
CA ILE A 103 -3.68 1.17 10.53
C ILE A 103 -5.02 0.60 11.00
N THR A 104 -5.87 0.26 10.04
CA THR A 104 -7.06 -0.58 10.28
C THR A 104 -6.74 -1.98 9.76
N ASP A 105 -6.42 -2.91 10.66
CA ASP A 105 -6.16 -4.31 10.35
C ASP A 105 -7.41 -5.16 10.55
N ASN A 106 -7.99 -5.65 9.46
CA ASN A 106 -9.10 -6.61 9.48
C ASN A 106 -8.67 -8.00 8.96
N ALA A 107 -7.36 -8.23 8.74
CA ALA A 107 -6.83 -9.49 8.27
C ALA A 107 -5.57 -9.89 9.06
N THR A 108 -4.37 -9.76 8.48
CA THR A 108 -3.12 -10.01 9.19
C THR A 108 -2.08 -8.96 8.86
N LEU A 109 -1.52 -8.36 9.90
CA LEU A 109 -0.35 -7.49 9.86
C LEU A 109 0.86 -8.24 10.46
N ALA A 110 1.95 -8.36 9.70
CA ALA A 110 3.19 -8.94 10.20
C ALA A 110 4.26 -7.86 10.36
N LEU A 111 4.61 -7.54 11.61
CA LEU A 111 5.65 -6.57 11.96
C LEU A 111 6.98 -7.30 12.21
N ASN A 112 7.88 -7.24 11.22
CA ASN A 112 9.16 -7.94 11.23
C ASN A 112 10.37 -7.01 11.43
N ALA A 113 10.13 -5.77 11.84
CA ALA A 113 11.17 -4.79 12.14
C ALA A 113 11.47 -4.74 13.64
N VAL A 114 12.69 -4.30 13.99
CA VAL A 114 13.04 -3.97 15.38
C VAL A 114 12.87 -2.46 15.56
N GLY A 115 12.04 -2.06 16.52
CA GLY A 115 11.78 -0.66 16.86
C GLY A 115 10.30 -0.44 17.18
N ASP A 116 9.97 0.82 17.45
CA ASP A 116 8.59 1.24 17.73
C ASP A 116 7.88 1.57 16.41
N PHE A 117 6.65 1.09 16.27
CA PHE A 117 5.73 1.54 15.24
C PHE A 117 4.82 2.61 15.85
N ASP A 118 4.89 3.83 15.31
CA ASP A 118 4.10 4.96 15.82
C ASP A 118 2.63 4.93 15.36
N ASN A 119 2.29 4.06 14.39
CA ASN A 119 0.94 3.96 13.86
C ASN A 119 -0.03 3.42 14.92
N ALA A 120 -1.17 4.07 15.11
CA ALA A 120 -2.25 3.48 15.88
C ALA A 120 -2.85 2.30 15.11
N ILE A 121 -2.92 1.12 15.74
CA ILE A 121 -3.48 -0.10 15.13
C ILE A 121 -4.86 -0.38 15.72
N SER A 122 -5.85 -0.55 14.86
CA SER A 122 -7.23 -0.92 15.19
C SER A 122 -7.76 -2.01 14.26
N GLY A 123 -8.94 -2.55 14.54
CA GLY A 123 -9.63 -3.53 13.68
C GLY A 123 -9.78 -4.91 14.31
N SER A 124 -10.28 -5.88 13.54
CA SER A 124 -10.56 -7.24 14.00
C SER A 124 -9.48 -8.27 13.63
N GLY A 125 -8.42 -7.83 12.95
CA GLY A 125 -7.35 -8.67 12.43
C GLY A 125 -6.38 -9.15 13.51
N LYS A 126 -5.23 -9.65 13.05
CA LYS A 126 -4.15 -10.11 13.90
C LYS A 126 -2.85 -9.41 13.56
N VAL A 127 -2.16 -8.97 14.60
CA VAL A 127 -0.76 -8.57 14.57
C VAL A 127 0.12 -9.73 15.05
#